data_AF-A0A416EI08-F1
#
_entry.id   AF-A0A416EI08-F1
#
_cell.length_a   1.000
_cell.length_b   1.000
_cell.length_c   1.000
_cell.angle_alpha   90.00
_cell.angle_beta   90.00
_cell.angle_gamma   90.00
#
_symmetry.space_group_name_H-M   'P 1'
#
loop_
_entity.id
_entity.type
_entity.pdbx_description
1 polymer ?
#
loop_
_entity_poly.entity_id
_entity_poly.type
_entity_poly.pdbx_seq_one_letter_code
_entity_poly.pdbx_strand_id
1 'polypeptide(L)'
;MIHKCLLLVRLQLLGFFGINRLRYGGSRQEKRKMGFLAVGVVFVILVMISYSCMIAAGCAMIGMASVLPALMLAVSSVVTFIFTFMKCNGVLFGMKDYDMVMSLPVSSTAVIVSRLLSMYVMNFLFGCLVLVPSMVAYGVTVNGSAVSVFVMCVCLVLSPLLPMVLAMLLGAVITAVSVRFGHSNVLVILLSVAAILAILAGSMKLDQADDAQLISLAIAAEQTVRRIWIPAGWVAAALNEGSLLQFGLFLLTSVAGTALFVALLARFYTKINTAIFSHRAAASYKVGQMRCRGQLKALYLRELKHLVSCSIYLLNSCIMAVLLVAACAALLFVNPVQRVAEAGMGQYLDLIITAAPFAVALIAGMTSTTAVSMSVEGKYRWLLFSCPIRAMDIFHAKMAVNLTAMLPAVWISAALLIVSLNPGLAGAVWLFVIPTVFVLFSTVAGLFFDLKYPNYDWTSEYQAVKQSPGVLITMAAGLVCAVLPMVLLYAAANYAQLILAADAVLMLLLTGVMYGCLRRVRLFL
;
A
#
# COMPACT_ATOMS: atom_id res chain seq x y z
N MET A 1 -0.11 -26.68 29.23
CA MET A 1 -0.76 -25.73 28.30
C MET A 1 0.20 -24.64 27.82
N ILE A 2 0.88 -23.93 28.73
CA ILE A 2 1.80 -22.81 28.42
C ILE A 2 2.97 -23.22 27.52
N HIS A 3 3.63 -24.36 27.81
CA HIS A 3 4.77 -24.85 27.00
C HIS A 3 4.39 -25.11 25.53
N LYS A 4 3.22 -25.76 25.30
CA LYS A 4 2.71 -26.01 23.94
C LYS A 4 2.37 -24.71 23.20
N CYS A 5 1.83 -23.71 23.92
CA CYS A 5 1.55 -22.38 23.36
C CYS A 5 2.83 -21.66 22.93
N LEU A 6 3.86 -21.64 23.78
CA LEU A 6 5.17 -21.04 23.47
C LEU A 6 5.85 -21.70 22.26
N LEU A 7 5.69 -23.02 22.11
CA LEU A 7 6.25 -23.76 20.97
C LEU A 7 5.57 -23.36 19.64
N LEU A 8 4.25 -23.18 19.66
CA LEU A 8 3.48 -22.66 18.52
C LEU A 8 3.88 -21.22 18.18
N VAL A 9 4.03 -20.35 19.17
CA VAL A 9 4.49 -18.96 18.98
C VAL A 9 5.87 -18.95 18.33
N ARG A 10 6.80 -19.78 18.82
CA ARG A 10 8.15 -19.90 18.27
C ARG A 10 8.12 -20.34 16.80
N LEU A 11 7.33 -21.35 16.47
CA LEU A 11 7.18 -21.82 15.09
C LEU A 11 6.62 -20.72 14.17
N GLN A 12 5.64 -19.95 14.66
CA GLN A 12 5.04 -18.84 13.91
C GLN A 12 6.05 -17.70 13.68
N LEU A 13 6.82 -17.31 14.69
CA LEU A 13 7.86 -16.29 14.57
C LEU A 13 9.00 -16.74 13.65
N LEU A 14 9.43 -18.01 13.75
CA LEU A 14 10.44 -18.57 12.85
C LEU A 14 9.98 -18.59 11.38
N GLY A 15 8.71 -18.92 11.15
CA GLY A 15 8.09 -18.84 9.83
C GLY A 15 7.97 -17.40 9.34
N PHE A 16 7.61 -16.47 10.23
CA PHE A 16 7.42 -15.06 9.91
C PHE A 16 8.72 -14.36 9.50
N PHE A 17 9.79 -14.51 10.30
CA PHE A 17 11.10 -13.93 10.00
C PHE A 17 11.88 -14.75 8.95
N GLY A 18 11.34 -15.88 8.48
CA GLY A 18 12.02 -16.74 7.51
C GLY A 18 13.33 -17.34 8.04
N ILE A 19 13.54 -17.37 9.36
CA ILE A 19 14.79 -17.82 10.00
C ILE A 19 15.10 -19.26 9.63
N ASN A 20 14.07 -20.11 9.50
CA ASN A 20 14.24 -21.49 9.06
C ASN A 20 14.72 -21.59 7.60
N ARG A 21 14.28 -20.69 6.71
CA ARG A 21 14.79 -20.62 5.33
C ARG A 21 16.23 -20.12 5.28
N LEU A 22 16.62 -19.18 6.15
CA LEU A 22 18.01 -18.73 6.30
C LEU A 22 18.94 -19.86 6.79
N ARG A 23 18.50 -20.62 7.80
CA ARG A 23 19.31 -21.64 8.47
C ARG A 23 19.43 -22.93 7.68
N TYR A 24 18.34 -23.36 7.03
CA TYR A 24 18.25 -24.65 6.34
C TYR A 24 18.09 -24.54 4.82
N GLY A 25 17.97 -23.34 4.25
CA GLY A 25 17.94 -23.12 2.80
C GLY A 25 19.31 -23.40 2.17
N GLY A 26 19.36 -24.38 1.28
CA GLY A 26 20.60 -24.89 0.69
C GLY A 26 21.22 -23.99 -0.39
N SER A 27 20.47 -23.06 -0.98
CA SER A 27 20.95 -22.30 -2.15
C SER A 27 21.61 -20.94 -1.78
N ARG A 28 22.80 -20.68 -2.34
CA ARG A 28 23.55 -19.42 -2.16
C ARG A 28 22.76 -18.18 -2.63
N GLN A 29 21.89 -18.36 -3.62
CA GLN A 29 20.99 -17.32 -4.13
C GLN A 29 19.88 -16.97 -3.11
N GLU A 30 19.32 -17.95 -2.41
CA GLU A 30 18.28 -17.73 -1.40
C GLU A 30 18.81 -17.01 -0.16
N LYS A 31 20.03 -17.36 0.29
CA LYS A 31 20.73 -16.63 1.35
C LYS A 31 21.00 -15.17 0.97
N ARG A 32 21.42 -14.90 -0.27
CA ARG A 32 21.63 -13.55 -0.78
C ARG A 32 20.33 -12.75 -0.86
N LYS A 33 19.23 -13.34 -1.37
CA LYS A 33 17.89 -12.73 -1.37
C LYS A 33 17.43 -12.35 0.03
N MET A 34 17.64 -13.25 1.01
CA MET A 34 17.32 -12.98 2.41
C MET A 34 18.20 -11.90 3.05
N GLY A 35 19.48 -11.82 2.69
CA GLY A 35 20.36 -10.72 3.08
C GLY A 35 19.85 -9.36 2.58
N PHE A 36 19.47 -9.27 1.30
CA PHE A 36 18.85 -8.05 0.75
C PHE A 36 17.53 -7.69 1.43
N LEU A 37 16.69 -8.67 1.73
CA LEU A 37 15.45 -8.45 2.47
C LEU A 37 15.75 -7.89 3.88
N ALA A 38 16.74 -8.43 4.58
CA ALA A 38 17.14 -7.95 5.90
C ALA A 38 17.63 -6.50 5.85
N VAL A 39 18.48 -6.17 4.88
CA VAL A 39 18.95 -4.79 4.66
C VAL A 39 17.79 -3.84 4.38
N GLY A 40 16.84 -4.25 3.53
CA GLY A 40 15.64 -3.46 3.23
C GLY A 40 14.77 -3.22 4.47
N VAL A 41 14.61 -4.22 5.33
CA VAL A 41 13.88 -4.07 6.61
C VAL A 41 14.60 -3.09 7.54
N VAL A 42 15.92 -3.21 7.68
CA VAL A 42 16.73 -2.28 8.49
C VAL A 42 16.62 -0.84 7.95
N PHE A 43 16.67 -0.66 6.63
CA PHE A 43 16.51 0.64 6.01
C PHE A 43 15.14 1.26 6.31
N VAL A 44 14.04 0.50 6.17
CA VAL A 44 12.69 0.97 6.51
C VAL A 44 12.58 1.34 7.98
N ILE A 45 13.15 0.52 8.87
CA ILE A 45 13.21 0.81 10.31
C ILE A 45 13.91 2.15 10.56
N LEU A 46 15.05 2.39 9.92
CA LEU A 46 15.82 3.62 10.07
C LEU A 46 15.03 4.84 9.58
N VAL A 47 14.37 4.74 8.42
CA VAL A 47 13.51 5.81 7.88
C VAL A 47 12.34 6.11 8.82
N MET A 48 11.68 5.09 9.37
CA MET A 48 10.57 5.28 10.32
C MET A 48 11.05 5.99 11.60
N ILE A 49 12.17 5.53 12.18
CA ILE A 49 12.75 6.17 13.37
C ILE A 49 13.13 7.61 13.06
N SER A 50 13.80 7.89 11.94
CA SER A 50 14.20 9.26 11.58
C SER A 50 13.00 10.18 11.41
N TYR A 51 11.92 9.70 10.78
CA TYR A 51 10.71 10.49 10.57
C TYR A 51 9.98 10.75 11.90
N SER A 52 9.86 9.73 12.76
CA SER A 52 9.31 9.88 14.10
C SER A 52 10.11 10.83 14.97
N CYS A 53 11.45 10.77 14.93
CA CYS A 53 12.32 11.73 15.62
C CYS A 53 12.13 13.15 15.09
N MET A 54 12.03 13.33 13.77
CA MET A 54 11.88 14.65 13.15
C MET A 54 10.56 15.32 13.56
N ILE A 55 9.43 14.58 13.53
CA ILE A 55 8.14 15.10 13.99
C ILE A 55 8.20 15.43 15.49
N ALA A 56 8.74 14.52 16.30
CA ALA A 56 8.80 14.70 17.74
C ALA A 56 9.67 15.91 18.13
N ALA A 57 10.83 16.09 17.48
CA ALA A 57 11.69 17.25 17.64
C ALA A 57 11.03 18.54 17.14
N GLY A 58 10.35 18.50 15.99
CA GLY A 58 9.60 19.66 15.46
C GLY A 58 8.52 20.14 16.42
N CYS A 59 7.70 19.22 16.95
CA CYS A 59 6.68 19.57 17.95
C CYS A 59 7.29 20.08 19.26
N ALA A 60 8.44 19.54 19.68
CA ALA A 60 9.18 20.02 20.85
C ALA A 60 9.67 21.46 20.68
N MET A 61 10.23 21.80 19.51
CA MET A 61 10.75 23.15 19.20
C MET A 61 9.64 24.21 19.17
N ILE A 62 8.43 23.84 18.74
CA ILE A 62 7.27 24.75 18.65
C ILE A 62 6.52 24.82 20.01
N GLY A 63 7.01 24.15 21.06
CA GLY A 63 6.40 24.16 22.39
C GLY A 63 5.12 23.33 22.51
N MET A 64 4.85 22.44 21.54
CA MET A 64 3.65 21.59 21.49
C MET A 64 3.91 20.18 22.03
N ALA A 65 4.82 20.03 22.99
CA ALA A 65 5.18 18.73 23.54
C ALA A 65 4.00 18.00 24.19
N SER A 66 3.05 18.73 24.79
CA SER A 66 1.86 18.17 25.45
C SER A 66 0.92 17.41 24.51
N VAL A 67 0.96 17.71 23.21
CA VAL A 67 0.12 17.08 22.18
C VAL A 67 0.66 15.71 21.74
N LEU A 68 1.97 15.50 21.88
CA LEU A 68 2.69 14.34 21.35
C LEU A 68 2.14 12.98 21.81
N PRO A 69 1.85 12.76 23.12
CA PRO A 69 1.41 11.43 23.57
C PRO A 69 0.09 10.99 22.96
N ALA A 70 -0.88 11.90 22.81
CA ALA A 70 -2.18 11.60 22.22
C ALA A 70 -2.05 11.24 20.73
N LEU A 71 -1.37 12.08 19.96
CA LEU A 71 -1.23 11.90 18.51
C LEU A 71 -0.40 10.66 18.17
N MET A 72 0.73 10.46 18.84
CA MET A 72 1.63 9.34 18.53
C MET A 72 1.02 8.01 18.96
N LEU A 73 0.26 7.97 20.07
CA LEU A 73 -0.53 6.80 20.41
C LEU A 73 -1.60 6.50 19.36
N ALA A 74 -2.30 7.52 18.85
CA ALA A 74 -3.28 7.33 17.79
C ALA A 74 -2.65 6.81 16.49
N VAL A 75 -1.51 7.37 16.07
CA VAL A 75 -0.76 6.89 14.89
C VAL A 75 -0.33 5.43 15.08
N SER A 76 0.27 5.10 16.22
CA SER A 76 0.66 3.71 16.53
C SER A 76 -0.54 2.75 16.54
N SER A 77 -1.70 3.24 16.99
CA SER A 77 -2.95 2.49 17.04
C SER A 77 -3.49 2.23 15.63
N VAL A 78 -3.48 3.23 14.75
CA VAL A 78 -3.88 3.09 13.34
C VAL A 78 -2.96 2.11 12.61
N VAL A 79 -1.65 2.24 12.79
CA VAL A 79 -0.66 1.32 12.20
C VAL A 79 -0.92 -0.11 12.68
N THR A 80 -1.06 -0.31 14.00
CA THR A 80 -1.38 -1.62 14.61
C THR A 80 -2.68 -2.18 14.06
N PHE A 81 -3.71 -1.35 13.96
CA PHE A 81 -5.03 -1.73 13.45
C PHE A 81 -4.93 -2.22 12.00
N ILE A 82 -4.30 -1.45 11.11
CA ILE A 82 -4.14 -1.81 9.69
C ILE A 82 -3.34 -3.11 9.54
N PHE A 83 -2.19 -3.22 10.22
CA PHE A 83 -1.35 -4.42 10.13
C PHE A 83 -2.07 -5.67 10.65
N THR A 84 -2.79 -5.54 11.77
CA THR A 84 -3.57 -6.63 12.34
C THR A 84 -4.70 -7.01 11.41
N PHE A 85 -5.45 -6.04 10.90
CA PHE A 85 -6.58 -6.25 10.01
C PHE A 85 -6.16 -6.99 8.74
N MET A 86 -5.06 -6.55 8.10
CA MET A 86 -4.53 -7.19 6.89
C MET A 86 -4.08 -8.64 7.11
N LYS A 87 -3.59 -8.97 8.31
CA LYS A 87 -3.10 -10.33 8.64
C LYS A 87 -4.11 -11.21 9.36
N CYS A 88 -5.23 -10.66 9.84
CA CYS A 88 -6.22 -11.42 10.58
C CYS A 88 -6.75 -12.60 9.75
N ASN A 89 -6.95 -12.36 8.45
CA ASN A 89 -7.29 -13.39 7.46
C ASN A 89 -6.07 -14.26 7.13
N GLY A 90 -6.19 -15.57 7.37
CA GLY A 90 -5.12 -16.55 7.19
C GLY A 90 -4.31 -16.86 8.45
N VAL A 91 -4.32 -15.99 9.46
CA VAL A 91 -3.67 -16.26 10.78
C VAL A 91 -4.69 -16.73 11.83
N LEU A 92 -5.87 -16.12 11.87
CA LEU A 92 -6.94 -16.49 12.83
C LEU A 92 -8.15 -17.13 12.13
N PHE A 93 -8.52 -16.62 10.96
CA PHE A 93 -9.68 -17.09 10.19
C PHE A 93 -9.24 -17.71 8.86
N GLY A 94 -9.82 -18.86 8.48
CA GLY A 94 -9.56 -19.49 7.18
C GLY A 94 -8.12 -20.01 7.02
N MET A 95 -7.54 -20.54 8.10
CA MET A 95 -6.17 -21.05 8.12
C MET A 95 -6.00 -22.23 7.15
N LYS A 96 -5.00 -22.17 6.27
CA LYS A 96 -4.67 -23.29 5.34
C LYS A 96 -4.19 -24.54 6.08
N ASP A 97 -3.60 -24.35 7.26
CA ASP A 97 -3.09 -25.38 8.17
C ASP A 97 -4.10 -25.74 9.28
N TYR A 98 -5.37 -25.30 9.19
CA TYR A 98 -6.38 -25.51 10.23
C TYR A 98 -6.50 -26.99 10.61
N ASP A 99 -6.72 -27.86 9.63
CA ASP A 99 -6.95 -29.30 9.87
C ASP A 99 -5.71 -29.97 10.50
N MET A 100 -4.51 -29.58 10.06
CA MET A 100 -3.26 -30.10 10.62
C MET A 100 -3.05 -29.64 12.07
N VAL A 101 -3.31 -28.37 12.37
CA VAL A 101 -3.14 -27.83 13.75
C VAL A 101 -4.20 -28.38 14.69
N MET A 102 -5.43 -28.58 14.20
CA MET A 102 -6.52 -29.15 14.99
C MET A 102 -6.41 -30.67 15.20
N SER A 103 -5.65 -31.38 14.35
CA SER A 103 -5.31 -32.79 14.60
C SER A 103 -4.28 -33.00 15.71
N LEU A 104 -3.58 -31.95 16.15
CA LEU A 104 -2.63 -32.02 17.24
C LEU A 104 -3.35 -31.99 18.60
N PRO A 105 -2.80 -32.61 19.66
CA PRO A 105 -3.38 -32.60 21.01
C PRO A 105 -3.14 -31.24 21.71
N VAL A 106 -3.73 -30.18 21.15
CA VAL A 106 -3.70 -28.79 21.62
C VAL A 106 -5.12 -28.25 21.73
N SER A 107 -5.42 -27.48 22.79
CA SER A 107 -6.73 -26.86 22.94
C SER A 107 -6.89 -25.68 21.98
N SER A 108 -8.12 -25.43 21.51
CA SER A 108 -8.44 -24.28 20.65
C SER A 108 -8.04 -22.94 21.28
N THR A 109 -8.16 -22.83 22.60
CA THR A 109 -7.69 -21.67 23.38
C THR A 109 -6.18 -21.46 23.28
N ALA A 110 -5.38 -22.53 23.37
CA ALA A 110 -3.93 -22.43 23.23
C ALA A 110 -3.52 -22.04 21.81
N VAL A 111 -4.23 -22.52 20.78
CA VAL A 111 -4.00 -22.12 19.39
C VAL A 111 -4.29 -20.63 19.21
N ILE A 112 -5.46 -20.15 19.65
CA ILE A 112 -5.84 -18.73 19.54
C ILE A 112 -4.84 -17.84 20.28
N VAL A 113 -4.52 -18.16 21.54
CA VAL A 113 -3.56 -17.38 22.34
C VAL A 113 -2.18 -17.37 21.69
N SER A 114 -1.71 -18.48 21.11
CA SER A 114 -0.41 -18.51 20.42
C SER A 114 -0.38 -17.55 19.22
N ARG A 115 -1.47 -17.51 18.43
CA ARG A 115 -1.59 -16.66 17.25
C ARG A 115 -1.70 -15.20 17.65
N LEU A 116 -2.52 -14.90 18.65
CA LEU A 116 -2.63 -13.55 19.22
C LEU A 116 -1.30 -13.07 19.79
N LEU A 117 -0.58 -13.91 20.52
CA LEU A 117 0.72 -13.52 21.06
C LEU A 117 1.73 -13.25 19.94
N SER A 118 1.73 -14.04 18.86
CA SER A 118 2.59 -13.78 17.70
C SER A 118 2.28 -12.44 17.02
N MET A 119 0.99 -12.10 16.87
CA MET A 119 0.56 -10.82 16.29
C MET A 119 0.87 -9.66 17.23
N TYR A 120 0.69 -9.84 18.54
CA TYR A 120 1.03 -8.86 19.56
C TYR A 120 2.52 -8.52 19.53
N VAL A 121 3.41 -9.52 19.51
CA VAL A 121 4.87 -9.28 19.43
C VAL A 121 5.23 -8.45 18.20
N MET A 122 4.63 -8.77 17.05
CA MET A 122 4.86 -8.00 15.83
C MET A 122 4.37 -6.56 15.95
N ASN A 123 3.16 -6.36 16.46
CA ASN A 123 2.58 -5.03 16.62
C ASN A 123 3.33 -4.20 17.68
N PHE A 124 3.81 -4.84 18.75
CA PHE A 124 4.64 -4.21 19.76
C PHE A 124 5.97 -3.72 19.17
N LEU A 125 6.64 -4.52 18.34
CA LEU A 125 7.86 -4.08 17.64
C LEU A 125 7.61 -2.85 16.77
N PHE A 126 6.52 -2.82 16.00
CA PHE A 126 6.13 -1.62 15.22
C PHE A 126 5.75 -0.44 16.11
N GLY A 127 5.05 -0.70 17.21
CA GLY A 127 4.71 0.30 18.22
C GLY A 127 5.95 0.95 18.80
N CYS A 128 6.99 0.18 19.11
CA CYS A 128 8.27 0.70 19.59
C CYS A 128 8.92 1.67 18.60
N LEU A 129 8.90 1.37 17.30
CA LEU A 129 9.50 2.23 16.28
C LEU A 129 8.86 3.62 16.21
N VAL A 130 7.57 3.72 16.51
CA VAL A 130 6.81 4.98 16.47
C VAL A 130 6.80 5.68 17.84
N LEU A 131 6.49 4.94 18.91
CA LEU A 131 6.24 5.50 20.23
C LEU A 131 7.53 5.83 20.97
N VAL A 132 8.58 5.01 20.89
CA VAL A 132 9.81 5.24 21.67
C VAL A 132 10.45 6.60 21.35
N PRO A 133 10.66 6.98 20.06
CA PRO A 133 11.19 8.31 19.75
C PRO A 133 10.33 9.45 20.31
N SER A 134 9.01 9.32 20.21
CA SER A 134 8.09 10.35 20.71
C SER A 134 8.09 10.47 22.23
N MET A 135 8.18 9.33 22.94
CA MET A 135 8.22 9.30 24.40
C MET A 135 9.54 9.88 24.93
N VAL A 136 10.66 9.60 24.26
CA VAL A 136 11.96 10.19 24.59
C VAL A 136 11.93 11.71 24.40
N ALA A 137 11.42 12.19 23.27
CA ALA A 137 11.30 13.63 23.02
C ALA A 137 10.42 14.33 24.07
N TYR A 138 9.25 13.75 24.39
CA TYR A 138 8.39 14.26 25.45
C TYR A 138 9.10 14.30 26.81
N GLY A 139 9.75 13.20 27.21
CA GLY A 139 10.43 13.10 28.51
C GLY A 139 11.58 14.09 28.68
N VAL A 140 12.32 14.38 27.60
CA VAL A 140 13.40 15.37 27.60
C VAL A 140 12.85 16.80 27.69
N THR A 141 11.74 17.10 27.02
CA THR A 141 11.17 18.47 26.99
C THR A 141 10.39 18.86 28.23
N VAL A 142 9.68 17.92 28.86
CA VAL A 142 8.78 18.18 29.99
C VAL A 142 9.45 17.89 31.35
N ASN A 143 10.75 17.54 31.36
CA ASN A 143 11.48 17.07 32.54
C ASN A 143 10.73 15.93 33.26
N GLY A 144 10.65 14.77 32.61
CA GLY A 144 9.87 13.63 33.07
C GLY A 144 10.24 13.15 34.48
N SER A 145 9.25 13.10 35.38
CA SER A 145 9.38 12.44 36.69
C SER A 145 9.51 10.92 36.53
N ALA A 146 10.08 10.21 37.53
CA ALA A 146 10.18 8.75 37.50
C ALA A 146 8.82 8.04 37.31
N VAL A 147 7.74 8.65 37.80
CA VAL A 147 6.36 8.18 37.62
C VAL A 147 5.93 8.30 36.15
N SER A 148 6.25 9.41 35.48
CA SER A 148 5.92 9.61 34.06
C SER A 148 6.61 8.58 33.16
N VAL A 149 7.88 8.24 33.45
CA VAL A 149 8.62 7.20 32.72
C VAL A 149 7.98 5.82 32.93
N PHE A 150 7.56 5.51 34.16
CA PHE A 150 6.83 4.26 34.44
C PHE A 150 5.51 4.17 33.67
N VAL A 151 4.71 5.24 33.67
CA VAL A 151 3.46 5.32 32.91
C VAL A 151 3.72 5.14 31.41
N MET A 152 4.75 5.77 30.85
CA MET A 152 5.13 5.61 29.44
C MET A 152 5.47 4.16 29.10
N CYS A 153 6.27 3.47 29.92
CA CYS A 153 6.63 2.07 29.71
C CYS A 153 5.40 1.16 29.71
N VAL A 154 4.48 1.35 30.66
CA VAL A 154 3.24 0.57 30.73
C VAL A 154 2.35 0.86 29.51
N CYS A 155 2.21 2.13 29.13
CA CYS A 155 1.46 2.52 27.94
C CYS A 155 2.06 1.92 26.66
N LEU A 156 3.38 1.87 26.52
CA LEU A 156 4.06 1.26 25.38
C LEU A 156 3.68 -0.22 25.22
N VAL A 157 3.75 -0.98 26.32
CA VAL A 157 3.44 -2.42 26.34
C VAL A 157 1.96 -2.70 26.02
N LEU A 158 1.05 -1.88 26.55
CA LEU A 158 -0.39 -2.07 26.38
C LEU A 158 -0.94 -1.43 25.08
N SER A 159 -0.22 -0.49 24.49
CA SER A 159 -0.62 0.26 23.30
C SER A 159 -1.18 -0.60 22.16
N PRO A 160 -0.62 -1.79 21.83
CA PRO A 160 -1.08 -2.54 20.68
C PRO A 160 -2.36 -3.33 20.95
N LEU A 161 -2.74 -3.55 22.21
CA LEU A 161 -3.79 -4.50 22.59
C LEU A 161 -5.18 -4.09 22.08
N LEU A 162 -5.64 -2.88 22.42
CA LEU A 162 -6.96 -2.39 22.02
C LEU A 162 -7.12 -2.28 20.49
N PRO A 163 -6.20 -1.63 19.75
CA PRO A 163 -6.32 -1.53 18.29
C PRO A 163 -6.29 -2.91 17.61
N MET A 164 -5.49 -3.83 18.14
CA MET A 164 -5.42 -5.21 17.66
C MET A 164 -6.77 -5.92 17.83
N VAL A 165 -7.37 -5.89 19.03
CA VAL A 165 -8.67 -6.51 19.30
C VAL A 165 -9.76 -5.95 18.37
N LEU A 166 -9.82 -4.63 18.21
CA LEU A 166 -10.77 -3.98 17.30
C LEU A 166 -10.58 -4.41 15.85
N ALA A 167 -9.33 -4.48 15.37
CA ALA A 167 -9.02 -4.94 14.03
C ALA A 167 -9.45 -6.38 13.80
N MET A 168 -9.30 -7.26 14.79
CA MET A 168 -9.71 -8.66 14.68
C MET A 168 -11.22 -8.85 14.77
N LEU A 169 -11.91 -8.06 15.60
CA LEU A 169 -13.38 -8.02 15.64
C LEU A 169 -13.95 -7.60 14.28
N LEU A 170 -13.43 -6.51 13.71
CA LEU A 170 -13.85 -6.05 12.38
C LEU A 170 -13.46 -7.05 11.29
N GLY A 171 -12.27 -7.65 11.38
CA GLY A 171 -11.84 -8.73 10.49
C GLY A 171 -12.79 -9.93 10.53
N ALA A 172 -13.26 -10.33 11.71
CA ALA A 172 -14.23 -11.41 11.88
C ALA A 172 -15.58 -11.07 11.22
N VAL A 173 -16.10 -9.87 11.47
CA VAL A 173 -17.35 -9.38 10.88
C VAL A 173 -17.24 -9.31 9.35
N ILE A 174 -16.17 -8.72 8.83
CA ILE A 174 -15.95 -8.60 7.38
C ILE A 174 -15.79 -9.98 6.74
N THR A 175 -15.15 -10.94 7.40
CA THR A 175 -15.04 -12.32 6.89
C THR A 175 -16.41 -12.99 6.84
N ALA A 176 -17.23 -12.84 7.88
CA ALA A 176 -18.60 -13.36 7.91
C ALA A 176 -19.49 -12.74 6.82
N VAL A 177 -19.34 -11.43 6.57
CA VAL A 177 -20.06 -10.71 5.50
C VAL A 177 -19.52 -11.08 4.11
N SER A 178 -18.20 -11.23 3.96
CA SER A 178 -17.56 -11.57 2.68
C SER A 178 -17.93 -12.97 2.19
N VAL A 179 -18.22 -13.90 3.11
CA VAL A 179 -18.80 -15.22 2.76
C VAL A 179 -20.18 -15.06 2.10
N ARG A 180 -20.93 -14.00 2.42
CA ARG A 180 -22.29 -13.74 1.91
C ARG A 180 -22.33 -12.77 0.73
N PHE A 181 -21.36 -11.88 0.59
CA PHE A 181 -21.30 -10.86 -0.45
C PHE A 181 -19.98 -10.95 -1.23
N GLY A 182 -20.04 -11.49 -2.45
CA GLY A 182 -18.89 -11.63 -3.35
C GLY A 182 -18.32 -10.33 -3.94
N HIS A 183 -18.69 -9.16 -3.44
CA HIS A 183 -18.33 -7.85 -4.00
C HIS A 183 -17.63 -6.89 -3.01
N SER A 184 -17.07 -7.40 -1.91
CA SER A 184 -16.39 -6.60 -0.87
C SER A 184 -15.25 -5.72 -1.41
N ASN A 185 -14.63 -6.15 -2.52
CA ASN A 185 -13.50 -5.46 -3.14
C ASN A 185 -13.85 -4.08 -3.70
N VAL A 186 -15.04 -3.91 -4.30
CA VAL A 186 -15.46 -2.62 -4.90
C VAL A 186 -15.60 -1.52 -3.82
N LEU A 187 -16.12 -1.87 -2.65
CA LEU A 187 -16.25 -0.93 -1.53
C LEU A 187 -14.88 -0.51 -0.98
N VAL A 188 -13.93 -1.45 -0.86
CA VAL A 188 -12.55 -1.15 -0.45
C VAL A 188 -11.89 -0.20 -1.46
N ILE A 189 -12.14 -0.41 -2.75
CA ILE A 189 -11.62 0.45 -3.81
C ILE A 189 -12.18 1.87 -3.68
N LEU A 190 -13.50 2.02 -3.57
CA LEU A 190 -14.15 3.33 -3.45
C LEU A 190 -13.70 4.10 -2.20
N LEU A 191 -13.63 3.43 -1.05
CA LEU A 191 -13.14 4.03 0.19
C LEU A 191 -11.67 4.43 0.11
N SER A 192 -10.83 3.63 -0.55
CA SER A 192 -9.41 3.96 -0.72
C SER A 192 -9.23 5.19 -1.59
N VAL A 193 -9.97 5.30 -2.70
CA VAL A 193 -9.95 6.49 -3.57
C VAL A 193 -10.45 7.72 -2.81
N ALA A 194 -11.58 7.61 -2.09
CA ALA A 194 -12.12 8.71 -1.30
C ALA A 194 -11.15 9.18 -0.21
N ALA A 195 -10.47 8.26 0.48
CA ALA A 195 -9.49 8.58 1.51
C ALA A 195 -8.30 9.36 0.94
N ILE A 196 -7.75 8.94 -0.21
CA ILE A 196 -6.61 9.65 -0.80
C ILE A 196 -7.04 11.03 -1.30
N LEU A 197 -8.24 11.17 -1.89
CA LEU A 197 -8.77 12.48 -2.27
C LEU A 197 -8.97 13.41 -1.07
N ALA A 198 -9.42 12.87 0.07
CA ALA A 198 -9.54 13.64 1.32
C ALA A 198 -8.17 14.07 1.87
N ILE A 199 -7.16 13.20 1.81
CA ILE A 199 -5.78 13.54 2.20
C ILE A 199 -5.23 14.64 1.30
N LEU A 200 -5.43 14.54 -0.02
CA LEU A 200 -4.99 15.54 -0.98
C LEU A 200 -5.65 16.89 -0.71
N ALA A 201 -6.98 16.91 -0.55
CA ALA A 201 -7.72 18.13 -0.22
C ALA A 201 -7.31 18.73 1.14
N GLY A 202 -6.99 17.90 2.14
CA GLY A 202 -6.47 18.33 3.43
C GLY A 202 -5.06 18.92 3.33
N SER A 203 -4.17 18.31 2.55
CA SER A 203 -2.80 18.80 2.36
C SER A 203 -2.74 20.18 1.72
N MET A 204 -3.61 20.46 0.75
CA MET A 204 -3.68 21.78 0.11
C MET A 204 -4.11 22.91 1.06
N LYS A 205 -4.85 22.58 2.13
CA LYS A 205 -5.22 23.55 3.17
C LYS A 205 -4.09 23.81 4.16
N LEU A 206 -3.23 22.81 4.40
CA LEU A 206 -2.08 22.92 5.29
C LEU A 206 -0.97 23.79 4.70
N ASP A 207 -0.75 23.72 3.38
CA ASP A 207 0.23 24.57 2.68
C ASP A 207 -0.10 26.07 2.72
N GLN A 208 -1.34 26.44 3.05
CA GLN A 208 -1.78 27.85 3.12
C GLN A 208 -1.85 28.38 4.55
N ALA A 209 -1.49 27.56 5.54
CA ALA A 209 -1.64 27.90 6.95
C ALA A 209 -0.36 28.52 7.51
N ASP A 210 -0.46 29.72 8.10
CA ASP A 210 0.61 30.32 8.90
C ASP A 210 0.88 29.49 10.16
N ASP A 211 2.05 29.70 10.79
CA ASP A 211 2.48 28.98 12.00
C ASP A 211 1.42 28.99 13.13
N ALA A 212 0.73 30.11 13.33
CA ALA A 212 -0.36 30.22 14.31
C ALA A 212 -1.58 29.35 13.94
N GLN A 213 -1.89 29.23 12.66
CA GLN A 213 -2.95 28.36 12.17
C GLN A 213 -2.55 26.89 12.27
N LEU A 214 -1.28 26.54 11.99
CA LEU A 214 -0.73 25.20 12.17
C LEU A 214 -0.82 24.73 13.64
N ILE A 215 -0.53 25.61 14.60
CA ILE A 215 -0.70 25.32 16.03
C ILE A 215 -2.18 25.09 16.35
N SER A 216 -3.09 25.94 15.85
CA SER A 216 -4.53 25.77 16.09
C SER A 216 -5.07 24.46 15.51
N LEU A 217 -4.56 24.05 14.33
CA LEU A 217 -4.90 22.80 13.66
C LEU A 217 -4.37 21.59 14.41
N ALA A 218 -3.15 21.67 14.96
CA ALA A 218 -2.58 20.59 15.77
C ALA A 218 -3.37 20.37 17.07
N ILE A 219 -3.81 21.44 17.75
CA ILE A 219 -4.68 21.36 18.93
C ILE A 219 -6.05 20.79 18.56
N ALA A 220 -6.66 21.26 17.46
CA ALA A 220 -7.94 20.73 16.98
C ALA A 220 -7.85 19.26 16.58
N ALA A 221 -6.74 18.84 15.96
CA ALA A 221 -6.46 17.45 15.62
C ALA A 221 -6.32 16.60 16.88
N GLU A 222 -5.62 17.09 17.91
CA GLU A 222 -5.53 16.43 19.19
C GLU A 222 -6.90 16.22 19.84
N GLN A 223 -7.72 17.27 19.91
CA GLN A 223 -9.07 17.18 20.50
C GLN A 223 -9.94 16.18 19.73
N THR A 224 -9.85 16.18 18.41
CA THR A 224 -10.54 15.21 17.54
C THR A 224 -10.07 13.79 17.82
N VAL A 225 -8.76 13.60 17.94
CA VAL A 225 -8.15 12.30 18.28
C VAL A 225 -8.59 11.83 19.67
N ARG A 226 -8.62 12.70 20.68
CA ARG A 226 -9.09 12.37 22.03
C ARG A 226 -10.57 11.96 22.05
N ARG A 227 -11.40 12.52 21.15
CA ARG A 227 -12.83 12.17 21.00
C ARG A 227 -13.05 10.84 20.27
N ILE A 228 -12.33 10.61 19.17
CA ILE A 228 -12.49 9.40 18.35
C ILE A 228 -11.80 8.20 19.03
N TRP A 229 -10.58 8.41 19.53
CA TRP A 229 -9.76 7.40 20.19
C TRP A 229 -9.56 7.76 21.66
N ILE A 230 -10.62 7.53 22.44
CA ILE A 230 -10.67 7.79 23.90
C ILE A 230 -9.42 7.27 24.65
N PRO A 231 -8.85 6.08 24.35
CA PRO A 231 -7.61 5.62 25.00
C PRO A 231 -6.41 6.59 24.87
N ALA A 232 -6.29 7.32 23.75
CA ALA A 232 -5.25 8.35 23.59
C ALA A 232 -5.49 9.55 24.50
N GLY A 233 -6.75 9.93 24.75
CA GLY A 233 -7.08 10.96 25.73
C GLY A 233 -6.67 10.58 27.15
N TRP A 234 -6.91 9.32 27.55
CA TRP A 234 -6.53 8.84 28.87
C TRP A 234 -5.02 8.81 29.09
N VAL A 235 -4.25 8.38 28.09
CA VAL A 235 -2.78 8.38 28.17
C VAL A 235 -2.24 9.82 28.20
N ALA A 236 -2.81 10.72 27.39
CA ALA A 236 -2.39 12.11 27.36
C ALA A 236 -2.68 12.83 28.69
N ALA A 237 -3.84 12.62 29.30
CA ALA A 237 -4.15 13.18 30.60
C ALA A 237 -3.35 12.52 31.74
N ALA A 238 -3.04 11.22 31.64
CA ALA A 238 -2.15 10.57 32.61
C ALA A 238 -0.73 11.17 32.58
N LEU A 239 -0.23 11.54 31.41
CA LEU A 239 1.12 12.09 31.23
C LEU A 239 1.21 13.61 31.43
N ASN A 240 0.21 14.37 30.97
CA ASN A 240 0.20 15.83 31.06
C ASN A 240 -0.39 16.34 32.40
N GLU A 241 -1.47 15.72 32.87
CA GLU A 241 -2.23 16.16 34.06
C GLU A 241 -1.92 15.29 35.30
N GLY A 242 -1.18 14.18 35.14
CA GLY A 242 -0.85 13.26 36.24
C GLY A 242 -2.03 12.43 36.73
N SER A 243 -3.11 12.28 35.94
CA SER A 243 -4.33 11.62 36.37
C SER A 243 -4.20 10.09 36.47
N LEU A 244 -4.04 9.58 37.70
CA LEU A 244 -3.98 8.13 37.98
C LEU A 244 -5.27 7.38 37.61
N LEU A 245 -6.42 8.05 37.69
CA LEU A 245 -7.71 7.46 37.34
C LEU A 245 -7.77 7.12 35.84
N GLN A 246 -7.33 8.05 34.98
CA GLN A 246 -7.33 7.84 33.54
C GLN A 246 -6.32 6.77 33.11
N PHE A 247 -5.16 6.72 33.78
CA PHE A 247 -4.20 5.62 33.62
C PHE A 247 -4.80 4.25 34.00
N GLY A 248 -5.50 4.18 35.14
CA GLY A 248 -6.20 2.97 35.58
C GLY A 248 -7.28 2.50 34.59
N LEU A 249 -8.07 3.43 34.03
CA LEU A 249 -9.07 3.12 33.01
C LEU A 249 -8.43 2.55 31.74
N PHE A 250 -7.32 3.13 31.27
CA PHE A 250 -6.58 2.62 30.11
C PHE A 250 -6.06 1.20 30.34
N LEU A 251 -5.49 0.93 31.52
CA LEU A 251 -4.98 -0.39 31.88
C LEU A 251 -6.10 -1.43 31.96
N LEU A 252 -7.18 -1.10 32.66
CA LEU A 252 -8.33 -1.99 32.84
C LEU A 252 -8.96 -2.35 31.49
N THR A 253 -9.24 -1.35 30.65
CA THR A 253 -9.88 -1.57 29.34
C THR A 253 -9.00 -2.38 28.39
N SER A 254 -7.69 -2.12 28.37
CA SER A 254 -6.75 -2.85 27.52
C SER A 254 -6.66 -4.33 27.89
N VAL A 255 -6.52 -4.63 29.18
CA VAL A 255 -6.38 -6.01 29.66
C VAL A 255 -7.72 -6.74 29.63
N ALA A 256 -8.77 -6.15 30.19
CA ALA A 256 -10.10 -6.77 30.25
C ALA A 256 -10.71 -6.94 28.86
N GLY A 257 -10.57 -5.95 27.97
CA GLY A 257 -11.06 -6.02 26.59
C GLY A 257 -10.40 -7.15 25.81
N THR A 258 -9.09 -7.33 25.97
CA THR A 258 -8.35 -8.43 25.34
C THR A 258 -8.76 -9.79 25.90
N ALA A 259 -8.87 -9.91 27.24
CA ALA A 259 -9.28 -11.15 27.88
C ALA A 259 -10.71 -11.57 27.46
N LEU A 260 -11.65 -10.62 27.42
CA LEU A 260 -13.01 -10.83 26.95
C LEU A 260 -13.03 -11.29 25.48
N PHE A 261 -12.25 -10.65 24.62
CA PHE A 261 -12.15 -11.03 23.21
C PHE A 261 -11.64 -12.46 23.03
N VAL A 262 -10.58 -12.86 23.76
CA VAL A 262 -10.05 -14.23 23.73
C VAL A 262 -11.12 -15.23 24.15
N ALA A 263 -11.85 -14.95 25.23
CA ALA A 263 -12.90 -15.83 25.75
C ALA A 263 -14.05 -16.00 24.76
N LEU A 264 -14.52 -14.90 24.15
CA LEU A 264 -15.57 -14.93 23.13
C LEU A 264 -15.10 -15.69 21.89
N LEU A 265 -13.91 -15.38 21.37
CA LEU A 265 -13.40 -16.00 20.16
C LEU A 265 -13.21 -17.50 20.36
N ALA A 266 -12.66 -17.94 21.51
CA ALA A 266 -12.50 -19.35 21.83
C ALA A 266 -13.82 -20.13 21.80
N ARG A 267 -14.93 -19.52 22.22
CA ARG A 267 -16.26 -20.14 22.21
C ARG A 267 -16.82 -20.33 20.80
N PHE A 268 -16.54 -19.41 19.88
CA PHE A 268 -17.10 -19.42 18.52
C PHE A 268 -16.11 -19.92 17.46
N TYR A 269 -14.85 -20.20 17.84
CA TYR A 269 -13.75 -20.45 16.92
C TYR A 269 -14.00 -21.58 15.91
N THR A 270 -14.51 -22.71 16.39
CA THR A 270 -14.79 -23.89 15.57
C THR A 270 -15.95 -23.61 14.62
N LYS A 271 -17.05 -23.02 15.10
CA LYS A 271 -18.22 -22.66 14.29
C LYS A 271 -17.87 -21.71 13.14
N ILE A 272 -17.03 -20.69 13.42
CA ILE A 272 -16.61 -19.71 12.41
C ILE A 272 -15.77 -20.39 11.32
N ASN A 273 -14.75 -21.17 11.70
CA ASN A 273 -13.90 -21.82 10.70
C ASN A 273 -14.67 -22.88 9.91
N THR A 274 -15.53 -23.69 10.54
CA THR A 274 -16.38 -24.66 9.83
C THR A 274 -17.31 -23.98 8.83
N ALA A 275 -17.92 -22.83 9.17
CA ALA A 275 -18.79 -22.09 8.25
C ALA A 275 -18.03 -21.50 7.04
N ILE A 276 -16.78 -21.07 7.25
CA ILE A 276 -15.92 -20.57 6.17
C ILE A 276 -15.56 -21.69 5.18
N PHE A 277 -15.25 -22.90 5.67
CA PHE A 277 -14.87 -24.02 4.82
C PHE A 277 -16.07 -24.75 4.19
N SER A 278 -17.21 -24.86 4.88
CA SER A 278 -18.39 -25.56 4.37
C SER A 278 -19.07 -24.83 3.20
N HIS A 279 -19.03 -23.49 3.18
CA HIS A 279 -19.61 -22.71 2.09
C HIS A 279 -18.91 -22.93 0.74
N ARG A 280 -17.62 -23.31 0.72
CA ARG A 280 -16.91 -23.67 -0.51
C ARG A 280 -17.30 -25.05 -1.05
N ALA A 281 -17.69 -25.99 -0.18
CA ALA A 281 -18.08 -27.34 -0.58
C ALA A 281 -19.52 -27.41 -1.14
N ALA A 282 -20.41 -26.49 -0.71
CA ALA A 282 -21.82 -26.50 -1.08
C ALA A 282 -22.18 -25.70 -2.36
N ALA A 283 -21.20 -25.07 -3.02
CA ALA A 283 -21.44 -24.31 -4.24
C ALA A 283 -21.67 -25.27 -5.44
N SER A 284 -22.89 -25.79 -5.57
CA SER A 284 -23.35 -26.51 -6.75
C SER A 284 -23.44 -25.52 -7.92
N TYR A 285 -22.31 -25.30 -8.60
CA TYR A 285 -22.22 -24.42 -9.75
C TYR A 285 -23.06 -24.99 -10.89
N LYS A 286 -24.22 -24.37 -11.16
CA LYS A 286 -25.03 -24.67 -12.35
C LYS A 286 -24.49 -23.86 -13.51
N VAL A 287 -23.98 -24.54 -14.54
CA VAL A 287 -23.51 -23.91 -15.78
C VAL A 287 -24.72 -23.23 -16.44
N GLY A 288 -24.76 -21.89 -16.39
CA GLY A 288 -25.76 -21.10 -17.10
C GLY A 288 -25.49 -21.04 -18.61
N GLN A 289 -26.39 -20.42 -19.37
CA GLN A 289 -26.20 -20.22 -20.81
C GLN A 289 -24.88 -19.47 -21.10
N MET A 290 -23.97 -20.12 -21.81
CA MET A 290 -22.70 -19.54 -22.23
C MET A 290 -22.91 -18.67 -23.46
N ARG A 291 -22.62 -17.37 -23.34
CA ARG A 291 -22.62 -16.45 -24.50
C ARG A 291 -21.28 -16.51 -25.22
N CYS A 292 -21.26 -16.99 -26.45
CA CYS A 292 -20.08 -16.94 -27.31
C CYS A 292 -19.74 -15.48 -27.66
N ARG A 293 -18.49 -15.08 -27.47
CA ARG A 293 -17.94 -13.77 -27.87
C ARG A 293 -16.69 -14.00 -28.71
N GLY A 294 -16.33 -13.03 -29.55
CA GLY A 294 -15.07 -13.06 -30.29
C GLY A 294 -13.87 -13.24 -29.34
N GLN A 295 -12.87 -14.00 -29.78
CA GLN A 295 -11.75 -14.48 -28.97
C GLN A 295 -11.02 -13.38 -28.19
N LEU A 296 -10.56 -12.31 -28.87
CA LEU A 296 -9.89 -11.17 -28.22
C LEU A 296 -10.79 -10.46 -27.21
N LYS A 297 -12.08 -10.28 -27.54
CA LYS A 297 -13.06 -9.65 -26.63
C LYS A 297 -13.30 -10.51 -25.40
N ALA A 298 -13.31 -11.84 -25.54
CA ALA A 298 -13.45 -12.76 -24.41
C ALA A 298 -12.22 -12.69 -23.49
N LEU A 299 -11.00 -12.69 -24.06
CA LEU A 299 -9.76 -12.53 -23.30
C LEU A 299 -9.68 -11.17 -22.59
N TYR A 300 -9.99 -10.08 -23.29
CA TYR A 300 -10.00 -8.73 -22.72
C TYR A 300 -10.97 -8.62 -21.54
N LEU A 301 -12.20 -9.10 -21.69
CA LEU A 301 -13.19 -9.05 -20.62
C LEU A 301 -12.85 -9.96 -19.45
N ARG A 302 -12.20 -11.10 -19.72
CA ARG A 302 -11.68 -11.98 -18.68
C ARG A 302 -10.62 -11.24 -17.85
N GLU A 303 -9.69 -10.56 -18.52
CA GLU A 303 -8.64 -9.79 -17.87
C GLU A 303 -9.20 -8.61 -17.07
N LEU A 304 -10.18 -7.88 -17.63
CA LEU A 304 -10.81 -6.75 -16.95
C LEU A 304 -11.60 -7.20 -15.71
N LYS A 305 -12.30 -8.33 -15.78
CA LYS A 305 -12.93 -8.94 -14.60
C LYS A 305 -11.90 -9.36 -13.56
N HIS A 306 -10.76 -9.92 -13.99
CA HIS A 306 -9.70 -10.33 -13.08
C HIS A 306 -9.11 -9.11 -12.35
N LEU A 307 -8.82 -8.02 -13.08
CA LEU A 307 -8.36 -6.76 -12.54
C LEU A 307 -9.32 -6.20 -11.47
N VAL A 308 -10.62 -6.11 -11.78
CA VAL A 308 -11.63 -5.58 -10.84
C VAL A 308 -11.86 -6.52 -9.65
N SER A 309 -11.72 -7.84 -9.85
CA SER A 309 -11.88 -8.83 -8.79
C SER A 309 -10.74 -8.81 -7.77
N CYS A 310 -9.56 -8.31 -8.13
CA CYS A 310 -8.40 -8.24 -7.25
C CYS A 310 -8.15 -6.79 -6.81
N SER A 311 -8.59 -6.42 -5.60
CA SER A 311 -8.45 -5.05 -5.07
C SER A 311 -7.02 -4.54 -5.11
N ILE A 312 -6.04 -5.38 -4.76
CA ILE A 312 -4.64 -4.96 -4.70
C ILE A 312 -4.11 -4.66 -6.11
N TYR A 313 -4.50 -5.47 -7.10
CA TYR A 313 -4.09 -5.29 -8.47
C TYR A 313 -4.72 -4.03 -9.09
N LEU A 314 -6.02 -3.81 -8.88
CA LEU A 314 -6.69 -2.59 -9.34
C LEU A 314 -6.13 -1.34 -8.66
N LEU A 315 -5.99 -1.35 -7.33
CA LEU A 315 -5.46 -0.21 -6.60
C LEU A 315 -4.04 0.13 -7.07
N ASN A 316 -3.16 -0.85 -7.21
CA ASN A 316 -1.80 -0.59 -7.67
C ASN A 316 -1.74 -0.05 -9.11
N SER A 317 -2.63 -0.55 -9.98
CA SER A 317 -2.52 -0.25 -11.41
C SER A 317 -3.37 0.93 -11.86
N CYS A 318 -4.45 1.28 -11.16
CA CYS A 318 -5.39 2.32 -11.59
C CYS A 318 -5.46 3.53 -10.65
N ILE A 319 -5.04 3.42 -9.37
CA ILE A 319 -5.19 4.55 -8.45
C ILE A 319 -4.36 5.76 -8.87
N MET A 320 -3.16 5.51 -9.39
CA MET A 320 -2.29 6.57 -9.87
C MET A 320 -2.87 7.31 -11.08
N ALA A 321 -3.66 6.64 -11.93
CA ALA A 321 -4.38 7.29 -13.02
C ALA A 321 -5.46 8.25 -12.48
N VAL A 322 -6.18 7.83 -11.43
CA VAL A 322 -7.18 8.68 -10.76
C VAL A 322 -6.51 9.87 -10.07
N LEU A 323 -5.39 9.64 -9.37
CA LEU A 323 -4.63 10.68 -8.69
C LEU A 323 -4.00 11.67 -9.66
N LEU A 324 -3.53 11.21 -10.81
CA LEU A 324 -3.03 12.06 -11.88
C LEU A 324 -4.11 13.03 -12.37
N VAL A 325 -5.32 12.53 -12.67
CA VAL A 325 -6.44 13.38 -13.09
C VAL A 325 -6.84 14.35 -11.98
N ALA A 326 -6.94 13.87 -10.74
CA ALA A 326 -7.29 14.71 -9.59
C ALA A 326 -6.27 15.81 -9.34
N ALA A 327 -4.96 15.51 -9.44
CA ALA A 327 -3.89 16.48 -9.28
C ALA A 327 -3.93 17.53 -10.39
N CYS A 328 -4.10 17.14 -11.65
CA CYS A 328 -4.26 18.10 -12.75
C CYS A 328 -5.53 18.94 -12.60
N ALA A 329 -6.64 18.37 -12.14
CA ALA A 329 -7.87 19.11 -11.88
C ALA A 329 -7.71 20.11 -10.71
N ALA A 330 -6.94 19.76 -9.68
CA ALA A 330 -6.65 20.66 -8.56
C ALA A 330 -5.92 21.92 -9.01
N LEU A 331 -5.06 21.82 -10.03
CA LEU A 331 -4.38 22.97 -10.67
C LEU A 331 -5.31 23.91 -11.45
N LEU A 332 -6.61 23.59 -11.60
CA LEU A 332 -7.59 24.56 -12.12
C LEU A 332 -8.06 25.54 -11.06
N PHE A 333 -8.01 25.14 -9.78
CA PHE A 333 -8.46 25.96 -8.66
C PHE A 333 -7.34 26.81 -8.05
N VAL A 334 -6.09 26.54 -8.44
CA VAL A 334 -4.90 27.26 -8.00
C VAL A 334 -4.21 27.77 -9.25
N ASN A 335 -3.97 29.08 -9.36
CA ASN A 335 -3.23 29.63 -10.49
C ASN A 335 -1.74 29.26 -10.36
N PRO A 336 -1.21 28.30 -11.13
CA PRO A 336 0.15 27.80 -10.92
C PRO A 336 1.20 28.84 -11.33
N VAL A 337 0.89 29.65 -12.35
CA VAL A 337 1.78 30.72 -12.85
C VAL A 337 1.99 31.77 -11.75
N GLN A 338 0.90 32.21 -11.13
CA GLN A 338 0.95 33.19 -10.05
C GLN A 338 1.71 32.63 -8.83
N ARG A 339 1.49 31.36 -8.47
CA ARG A 339 2.17 30.72 -7.33
C ARG A 339 3.67 30.54 -7.53
N VAL A 340 4.09 30.19 -8.74
CA VAL A 340 5.52 30.11 -9.08
C VAL A 340 6.18 31.48 -9.02
N ALA A 341 5.46 32.54 -9.41
CA ALA A 341 5.94 33.91 -9.29
C ALA A 341 6.05 34.36 -7.81
N GLU A 342 5.02 34.09 -7.00
CA GLU A 342 5.00 34.36 -5.55
C GLU A 342 6.11 33.61 -4.80
N ALA A 343 6.47 32.41 -5.25
CA ALA A 343 7.58 31.62 -4.71
C ALA A 343 8.99 32.12 -5.15
N GLY A 344 9.09 33.22 -5.90
CA GLY A 344 10.35 33.74 -6.42
C GLY A 344 10.97 32.87 -7.52
N MET A 345 10.22 31.93 -8.09
CA MET A 345 10.68 30.96 -9.10
C MET A 345 10.20 31.30 -10.52
N GLY A 346 9.75 32.54 -10.76
CA GLY A 346 9.22 32.97 -12.08
C GLY A 346 10.18 32.70 -13.25
N GLN A 347 11.49 32.77 -13.03
CA GLN A 347 12.52 32.44 -14.04
C GLN A 347 12.49 30.98 -14.53
N TYR A 348 11.90 30.06 -13.76
CA TYR A 348 11.79 28.64 -14.10
C TYR A 348 10.45 28.27 -14.74
N LEU A 349 9.53 29.23 -14.93
CA LEU A 349 8.18 28.94 -15.40
C LEU A 349 8.18 28.24 -16.77
N ASP A 350 8.98 28.72 -17.72
CA ASP A 350 9.08 28.11 -19.05
C ASP A 350 9.64 26.68 -18.99
N LEU A 351 10.59 26.43 -18.09
CA LEU A 351 11.12 25.09 -17.85
C LEU A 351 10.05 24.16 -17.25
N ILE A 352 9.28 24.64 -16.27
CA ILE A 352 8.19 23.88 -15.64
C ILE A 352 7.13 23.51 -16.68
N ILE A 353 6.72 24.47 -17.51
CA ILE A 353 5.75 24.25 -18.58
C ILE A 353 6.27 23.22 -19.58
N THR A 354 7.54 23.33 -19.97
CA THR A 354 8.17 22.42 -20.94
C THR A 354 8.43 21.02 -20.36
N ALA A 355 8.62 20.91 -19.05
CA ALA A 355 8.79 19.64 -18.34
C ALA A 355 7.46 18.97 -17.95
N ALA A 356 6.33 19.68 -17.98
CA ALA A 356 5.02 19.14 -17.61
C ALA A 356 4.61 17.84 -18.32
N PRO A 357 4.88 17.64 -19.64
CA PRO A 357 4.63 16.35 -20.30
C PRO A 357 5.39 15.19 -19.65
N PHE A 358 6.63 15.42 -19.20
CA PHE A 358 7.43 14.41 -18.52
C PHE A 358 6.89 14.08 -17.13
N ALA A 359 6.25 15.02 -16.44
CA ALA A 359 5.64 14.76 -15.12
C ALA A 359 4.45 13.79 -15.26
N VAL A 360 3.63 13.97 -16.30
CA VAL A 360 2.54 13.05 -16.64
C VAL A 360 3.11 11.70 -17.11
N ALA A 361 4.14 11.72 -17.95
CA ALA A 361 4.81 10.51 -18.43
C ALA A 361 5.52 9.72 -17.32
N LEU A 362 6.04 10.37 -16.27
CA LEU A 362 6.60 9.72 -15.09
C LEU A 362 5.55 8.81 -14.44
N ILE A 363 4.36 9.35 -14.20
CA ILE A 363 3.26 8.60 -13.58
C ILE A 363 2.80 7.47 -14.52
N ALA A 364 2.63 7.75 -15.82
CA ALA A 364 2.25 6.76 -16.81
C ALA A 364 3.31 5.65 -17.03
N GLY A 365 4.59 6.00 -16.89
CA GLY A 365 5.73 5.08 -17.03
C GLY A 365 5.88 4.16 -15.82
N MET A 366 5.61 4.67 -14.62
CA MET A 366 5.68 3.93 -13.38
C MET A 366 4.45 3.06 -13.11
N THR A 367 3.40 3.18 -13.92
CA THR A 367 2.12 2.48 -13.72
C THR A 367 1.78 1.62 -14.93
N SER A 368 1.59 0.33 -14.69
CA SER A 368 1.23 -0.60 -15.75
C SER A 368 0.54 -1.83 -15.18
N THR A 369 -0.65 -2.15 -15.69
CA THR A 369 -1.33 -3.40 -15.38
C THR A 369 -0.56 -4.60 -15.94
N THR A 370 0.16 -4.43 -17.07
CA THR A 370 0.81 -5.56 -17.74
C THR A 370 2.02 -6.10 -16.97
N ALA A 371 2.65 -5.27 -16.12
CA ALA A 371 3.83 -5.62 -15.33
C ALA A 371 3.62 -6.75 -14.31
N VAL A 372 2.37 -7.10 -14.00
CA VAL A 372 2.01 -8.26 -13.16
C VAL A 372 1.07 -9.23 -13.87
N SER A 373 0.53 -8.85 -15.03
CA SER A 373 -0.63 -9.52 -15.64
C SER A 373 -0.44 -11.02 -15.88
N MET A 374 0.78 -11.51 -16.08
CA MET A 374 1.12 -12.92 -16.17
C MET A 374 1.39 -13.52 -14.79
N SER A 375 2.11 -12.81 -13.92
CA SER A 375 2.44 -13.27 -12.57
C SER A 375 1.18 -13.48 -11.69
N VAL A 376 0.15 -12.62 -11.79
CA VAL A 376 -1.11 -12.78 -11.02
C VAL A 376 -1.87 -14.06 -11.41
N GLU A 377 -1.67 -14.61 -12.61
CA GLU A 377 -2.33 -15.88 -12.98
C GLU A 377 -1.84 -17.06 -12.12
N GLY A 378 -0.59 -16.99 -11.63
CA GLY A 378 -0.02 -17.92 -10.64
C GLY A 378 -0.29 -19.39 -10.98
N LYS A 379 -1.00 -20.07 -10.06
CA LYS A 379 -1.34 -21.50 -10.16
C LYS A 379 -2.37 -21.83 -11.24
N TYR A 380 -3.10 -20.85 -11.75
CA TYR A 380 -4.17 -21.03 -12.73
C TYR A 380 -3.72 -20.75 -14.17
N ARG A 381 -2.46 -20.35 -14.38
CA ARG A 381 -1.90 -20.05 -15.72
C ARG A 381 -2.10 -21.17 -16.75
N TRP A 382 -2.07 -22.43 -16.30
CA TRP A 382 -2.22 -23.60 -17.17
C TRP A 382 -3.57 -23.60 -17.89
N LEU A 383 -4.63 -23.04 -17.29
CA LEU A 383 -5.94 -22.93 -17.94
C LEU A 383 -5.86 -22.08 -19.20
N LEU A 384 -5.09 -20.99 -19.18
CA LEU A 384 -4.91 -20.13 -20.35
C LEU A 384 -3.91 -20.75 -21.34
N PHE A 385 -2.82 -21.34 -20.85
CA PHE A 385 -1.77 -21.90 -21.69
C PHE A 385 -2.14 -23.25 -22.32
N SER A 386 -3.23 -23.89 -21.90
CA SER A 386 -3.77 -25.08 -22.54
C SER A 386 -4.82 -24.76 -23.62
N CYS A 387 -5.28 -23.52 -23.73
CA CYS A 387 -6.25 -23.14 -24.76
C CYS A 387 -5.54 -23.03 -26.13
N PRO A 388 -6.15 -23.48 -27.25
CA PRO A 388 -5.55 -23.37 -28.59
C PRO A 388 -5.65 -21.94 -29.14
N ILE A 389 -4.92 -21.01 -28.52
CA ILE A 389 -4.96 -19.57 -28.78
C ILE A 389 -3.53 -19.08 -28.99
N ARG A 390 -3.29 -18.14 -29.91
CA ARG A 390 -1.94 -17.61 -30.12
C ARG A 390 -1.50 -16.80 -28.90
N ALA A 391 -0.23 -16.92 -28.51
CA ALA A 391 0.33 -16.16 -27.39
C ALA A 391 0.13 -14.63 -27.55
N MET A 392 0.26 -14.11 -28.78
CA MET A 392 0.01 -12.69 -29.03
C MET A 392 -1.43 -12.26 -28.78
N ASP A 393 -2.43 -13.11 -29.00
CA ASP A 393 -3.82 -12.75 -28.73
C ASP A 393 -4.06 -12.55 -27.22
N ILE A 394 -3.36 -13.32 -26.40
CA ILE A 394 -3.31 -13.17 -24.94
C ILE A 394 -2.62 -11.86 -24.57
N PHE A 395 -1.47 -11.60 -25.17
CA PHE A 395 -0.70 -10.38 -24.90
C PHE A 395 -1.46 -9.13 -25.30
N HIS A 396 -2.10 -9.10 -26.47
CA HIS A 396 -2.94 -7.99 -26.92
C HIS A 396 -4.12 -7.73 -25.98
N ALA A 397 -4.77 -8.79 -25.48
CA ALA A 397 -5.85 -8.62 -24.52
C ALA A 397 -5.36 -7.95 -23.22
N LYS A 398 -4.18 -8.34 -22.71
CA LYS A 398 -3.56 -7.75 -21.51
C LYS A 398 -3.10 -6.31 -21.75
N MET A 399 -2.47 -6.04 -22.89
CA MET A 399 -2.08 -4.69 -23.29
C MET A 399 -3.30 -3.77 -23.41
N ALA A 400 -4.39 -4.26 -24.02
CA ALA A 400 -5.62 -3.49 -24.18
C ALA A 400 -6.20 -3.05 -22.83
N VAL A 401 -6.14 -3.89 -21.79
CA VAL A 401 -6.58 -3.49 -20.43
C VAL A 401 -5.77 -2.32 -19.91
N ASN A 402 -4.44 -2.32 -20.05
CA ASN A 402 -3.62 -1.19 -19.61
C ASN A 402 -3.96 0.10 -20.37
N LEU A 403 -4.08 -0.01 -21.69
CA LEU A 403 -4.40 1.13 -22.56
C LEU A 403 -5.75 1.74 -22.19
N THR A 404 -6.76 0.91 -21.93
CA THR A 404 -8.09 1.38 -21.52
C THR A 404 -8.11 2.03 -20.15
N ALA A 405 -7.19 1.66 -19.26
CA ALA A 405 -7.08 2.26 -17.93
C ALA A 405 -6.30 3.58 -17.95
N MET A 406 -5.21 3.66 -18.74
CA MET A 406 -4.26 4.78 -18.67
C MET A 406 -4.45 5.86 -19.73
N LEU A 407 -4.79 5.52 -20.97
CA LEU A 407 -4.92 6.53 -22.03
C LEU A 407 -5.98 7.60 -21.72
N PRO A 408 -7.21 7.25 -21.26
CA PRO A 408 -8.20 8.27 -20.94
C PRO A 408 -7.73 9.21 -19.83
N ALA A 409 -7.09 8.67 -18.79
CA ALA A 409 -6.59 9.46 -17.67
C ALA A 409 -5.51 10.45 -18.13
N VAL A 410 -4.54 9.96 -18.92
CA VAL A 410 -3.46 10.79 -19.46
C VAL A 410 -3.98 11.89 -20.40
N TRP A 411 -4.95 11.58 -21.26
CA TRP A 411 -5.52 12.58 -22.18
C TRP A 411 -6.39 13.62 -21.47
N ILE A 412 -7.16 13.21 -20.46
CA ILE A 412 -7.91 14.15 -19.61
C ILE A 412 -6.93 15.06 -18.87
N SER A 413 -5.87 14.50 -18.28
CA SER A 413 -4.82 15.28 -17.61
C SER A 413 -4.09 16.25 -18.53
N ALA A 414 -3.79 15.84 -19.77
CA ALA A 414 -3.21 16.73 -20.78
C ALA A 414 -4.14 17.91 -21.09
N ALA A 415 -5.44 17.66 -21.28
CA ALA A 415 -6.43 18.72 -21.52
C ALA A 415 -6.53 19.69 -20.33
N LEU A 416 -6.56 19.18 -19.10
CA LEU A 416 -6.59 20.00 -17.87
C LEU A 416 -5.34 20.87 -17.76
N LEU A 417 -4.15 20.31 -18.02
CA LEU A 417 -2.89 21.05 -17.95
C LEU A 417 -2.77 22.13 -19.03
N ILE A 418 -3.34 21.92 -20.23
CA ILE A 418 -3.39 22.95 -21.27
C ILE A 418 -4.18 24.17 -20.78
N VAL A 419 -5.29 23.96 -20.09
CA VAL A 419 -6.10 25.04 -19.51
C VAL A 419 -5.36 25.73 -18.36
N SER A 420 -4.70 24.97 -17.47
CA SER A 420 -4.00 25.53 -16.31
C SER A 420 -2.69 26.26 -16.63
N LEU A 421 -1.90 25.75 -17.57
CA LEU A 421 -0.53 26.23 -17.84
C LEU A 421 -0.41 27.08 -19.10
N ASN A 422 -1.38 27.00 -20.01
CA ASN A 422 -1.38 27.69 -21.30
C ASN A 422 -0.03 27.60 -22.08
N PRO A 423 0.45 26.39 -22.39
CA PRO A 423 1.83 26.13 -22.87
C PRO A 423 2.09 26.50 -24.35
N GLY A 424 1.15 27.16 -25.03
CA GLY A 424 1.15 27.34 -26.48
C GLY A 424 0.91 26.04 -27.26
N LEU A 425 0.86 26.13 -28.59
CA LEU A 425 0.46 25.01 -29.46
C LEU A 425 1.47 23.85 -29.46
N ALA A 426 2.77 24.15 -29.51
CA ALA A 426 3.81 23.12 -29.48
C ALA A 426 3.82 22.36 -28.14
N GLY A 427 3.71 23.08 -27.01
CA GLY A 427 3.64 22.46 -25.68
C GLY A 427 2.37 21.62 -25.48
N ALA A 428 1.23 22.07 -26.04
CA ALA A 428 -0.02 21.30 -26.03
C ALA A 428 0.12 19.97 -26.79
N VAL A 429 0.79 19.96 -27.95
CA VAL A 429 1.06 18.72 -28.68
C VAL A 429 1.91 17.76 -27.85
N TRP A 430 3.00 18.26 -27.23
CA TRP A 430 3.87 17.41 -26.41
C TRP A 430 3.19 16.85 -25.16
N LEU A 431 2.26 17.60 -24.55
CA LEU A 431 1.43 17.12 -23.43
C LEU A 431 0.58 15.90 -23.80
N PHE A 432 0.20 15.72 -25.07
CA PHE A 432 -0.45 14.50 -25.52
C PHE A 432 0.56 13.43 -25.97
N VAL A 433 1.58 13.81 -26.73
CA VAL A 433 2.50 12.87 -27.37
C VAL A 433 3.36 12.13 -26.34
N ILE A 434 4.10 12.85 -25.48
CA ILE A 434 5.06 12.22 -24.55
C ILE A 434 4.35 11.23 -23.62
N PRO A 435 3.27 11.60 -22.91
CA PRO A 435 2.60 10.66 -22.03
C PRO A 435 2.00 9.46 -22.76
N THR A 436 1.46 9.65 -23.98
CA THR A 436 0.91 8.54 -24.77
C THR A 436 1.99 7.53 -25.15
N VAL A 437 3.17 8.01 -25.56
CA VAL A 437 4.32 7.15 -25.85
C VAL A 437 4.77 6.39 -24.60
N PHE A 438 4.80 7.05 -23.44
CA PHE A 438 5.12 6.38 -22.18
C PHE A 438 4.09 5.32 -21.77
N VAL A 439 2.80 5.53 -22.02
CA VAL A 439 1.77 4.50 -21.80
C VAL A 439 2.03 3.29 -22.71
N LEU A 440 2.37 3.50 -23.98
CA LEU A 440 2.71 2.40 -24.90
C LEU A 440 3.95 1.65 -24.42
N PHE A 441 4.99 2.39 -24.03
CA PHE A 441 6.22 1.82 -23.48
C PHE A 441 5.95 1.01 -22.21
N SER A 442 5.28 1.57 -21.20
CA SER A 442 5.00 0.87 -19.93
C SER A 442 4.10 -0.34 -20.12
N THR A 443 3.19 -0.31 -21.11
CA THR A 443 2.36 -1.44 -21.50
C THR A 443 3.19 -2.60 -22.05
N VAL A 444 4.11 -2.34 -22.97
CA VAL A 444 4.93 -3.39 -23.59
C VAL A 444 6.07 -3.82 -22.66
N ALA A 445 6.74 -2.87 -22.02
CA ALA A 445 7.83 -3.12 -21.09
C ALA A 445 7.37 -3.92 -19.86
N GLY A 446 6.20 -3.57 -19.31
CA GLY A 446 5.57 -4.32 -18.23
C GLY A 446 5.39 -5.79 -18.58
N LEU A 447 4.76 -6.07 -19.72
CA LEU A 447 4.53 -7.45 -20.15
C LEU A 447 5.83 -8.20 -20.43
N PHE A 448 6.80 -7.54 -21.06
CA PHE A 448 8.10 -8.12 -21.37
C PHE A 448 8.87 -8.50 -20.11
N PHE A 449 8.95 -7.61 -19.12
CA PHE A 449 9.67 -7.89 -17.87
C PHE A 449 8.92 -8.89 -16.99
N ASP A 450 7.59 -8.88 -16.99
CA ASP A 450 6.79 -9.88 -16.28
C ASP A 450 7.01 -11.29 -16.86
N LEU A 451 7.10 -11.42 -18.20
CA LEU A 451 7.43 -12.70 -18.84
C LEU A 451 8.88 -13.13 -18.62
N LYS A 452 9.82 -12.18 -18.55
CA LYS A 452 11.25 -12.48 -18.35
C LYS A 452 11.59 -12.83 -16.90
N TYR A 453 10.90 -12.21 -15.94
CA TYR A 453 11.12 -12.40 -14.51
C TYR A 453 9.80 -12.66 -13.76
N PRO A 454 9.08 -13.75 -14.11
CA PRO A 454 7.78 -14.02 -13.54
C PRO A 454 7.88 -14.44 -12.08
N ASN A 455 6.88 -14.05 -11.30
CA ASN A 455 6.69 -14.53 -9.94
C ASN A 455 5.42 -15.38 -9.89
N TYR A 456 5.55 -16.71 -9.96
CA TYR A 456 4.39 -17.63 -9.94
C TYR A 456 4.14 -18.30 -8.57
N ASP A 457 5.13 -18.30 -7.68
CA ASP A 457 5.09 -18.99 -6.39
C ASP A 457 4.63 -18.09 -5.24
N TRP A 458 3.89 -17.03 -5.55
CA TRP A 458 3.37 -16.12 -4.55
C TRP A 458 2.33 -16.78 -3.65
N THR A 459 2.34 -16.43 -2.36
CA THR A 459 1.37 -16.94 -1.37
C THR A 459 0.20 -15.99 -1.13
N SER A 460 0.37 -14.71 -1.49
CA SER A 460 -0.67 -13.68 -1.51
C SER A 460 -0.58 -12.83 -2.78
N GLU A 461 -1.73 -12.33 -3.25
CA GLU A 461 -1.80 -11.43 -4.43
C GLU A 461 -0.93 -10.17 -4.23
N TYR A 462 -0.74 -9.73 -2.98
CA TYR A 462 0.17 -8.64 -2.64
C TYR A 462 1.62 -8.89 -3.09
N GLN A 463 2.13 -10.12 -2.90
CA GLN A 463 3.50 -10.46 -3.31
C GLN A 463 3.65 -10.46 -4.83
N ALA A 464 2.63 -10.91 -5.56
CA ALA A 464 2.61 -10.84 -7.01
C ALA A 464 2.62 -9.36 -7.47
N VAL A 465 1.73 -8.54 -6.92
CA VAL A 465 1.49 -7.18 -7.41
C VAL A 465 2.56 -6.17 -6.99
N LYS A 466 3.06 -6.22 -5.76
CA LYS A 466 4.00 -5.21 -5.23
C LYS A 466 5.44 -5.66 -5.11
N GLN A 467 5.69 -6.98 -5.11
CA GLN A 467 7.02 -7.53 -4.84
C GLN A 467 7.55 -8.39 -6.01
N SER A 468 6.88 -8.39 -7.17
CA SER A 468 7.43 -9.08 -8.33
C SER A 468 8.61 -8.29 -8.91
N PRO A 469 9.69 -8.98 -9.32
CA PRO A 469 10.81 -8.33 -9.99
C PRO A 469 10.38 -7.61 -11.27
N GLY A 470 9.45 -8.19 -12.04
CA GLY A 470 8.91 -7.58 -13.26
C GLY A 470 8.33 -6.19 -13.03
N VAL A 471 7.56 -6.00 -11.95
CA VAL A 471 7.03 -4.69 -11.55
C VAL A 471 8.13 -3.72 -11.20
N LEU A 472 9.05 -4.12 -10.31
CA LEU A 472 10.11 -3.22 -9.84
C LEU A 472 11.01 -2.75 -11.00
N ILE A 473 11.34 -3.64 -11.92
CA ILE A 473 12.14 -3.31 -13.11
C ILE A 473 11.36 -2.38 -14.04
N THR A 474 10.08 -2.64 -14.28
CA THR A 474 9.24 -1.79 -15.12
C THR A 474 9.09 -0.39 -14.53
N MET A 475 8.84 -0.30 -13.22
CA MET A 475 8.75 0.98 -12.50
C MET A 475 10.07 1.76 -12.56
N ALA A 476 11.20 1.08 -12.31
CA ALA A 476 12.52 1.71 -12.38
C ALA A 476 12.84 2.18 -13.80
N ALA A 477 12.52 1.38 -14.83
CA ALA A 477 12.72 1.76 -16.23
C ALA A 477 11.86 2.99 -16.58
N GLY A 478 10.57 3.00 -16.23
CA GLY A 478 9.69 4.14 -16.44
C GLY A 478 10.19 5.41 -15.74
N LEU A 479 10.66 5.29 -14.50
CA LEU A 479 11.24 6.41 -13.75
C LEU A 479 12.50 6.96 -14.42
N VAL A 480 13.46 6.10 -14.76
CA VAL A 480 14.72 6.52 -15.40
C VAL A 480 14.45 7.18 -16.75
N CYS A 481 13.59 6.57 -17.57
CA CYS A 481 13.21 7.11 -18.88
C CYS A 481 12.50 8.46 -18.78
N ALA A 482 11.71 8.73 -17.74
CA ALA A 482 11.02 10.02 -17.59
C ALA A 482 11.89 11.10 -16.93
N VAL A 483 12.75 10.74 -15.97
CA VAL A 483 13.59 11.68 -15.22
C VAL A 483 14.80 12.14 -16.04
N LEU A 484 15.43 11.26 -16.82
CA LEU A 484 16.62 11.62 -17.61
C LEU A 484 16.35 12.80 -18.56
N PRO A 485 15.27 12.82 -19.37
CA PRO A 485 14.93 13.97 -20.19
C PRO A 485 14.67 15.25 -19.39
N MET A 486 14.06 15.17 -18.20
CA MET A 486 13.88 16.35 -17.34
C MET A 486 15.21 16.96 -16.90
N VAL A 487 16.18 16.13 -16.52
CA VAL A 487 17.54 16.58 -16.15
C VAL A 487 18.24 17.21 -17.37
N LEU A 488 18.08 16.62 -18.55
CA LEU A 488 18.61 17.18 -19.80
C LEU A 488 17.95 18.51 -20.17
N LEU A 489 16.64 18.67 -19.96
CA LEU A 489 15.94 19.93 -20.16
C LEU A 489 16.48 21.03 -19.25
N TYR A 490 16.80 20.71 -17.99
CA TYR A 490 17.43 21.66 -17.07
C TYR A 490 18.82 22.09 -17.56
N ALA A 491 19.63 21.15 -18.05
CA ALA A 491 20.98 21.43 -18.52
C ALA A 491 21.04 22.13 -19.90
N ALA A 492 20.05 21.90 -20.77
CA ALA A 492 20.07 22.29 -22.18
C ALA A 492 18.71 22.82 -22.66
N ALA A 493 18.12 23.78 -21.92
CA ALA A 493 16.78 24.32 -22.19
C ALA A 493 16.57 24.82 -23.63
N ASN A 494 17.62 25.36 -24.27
CA ASN A 494 17.56 25.85 -25.66
C ASN A 494 17.23 24.76 -26.70
N TYR A 495 17.45 23.49 -26.36
CA TYR A 495 17.19 22.35 -27.25
C TYR A 495 15.94 21.55 -26.84
N ALA A 496 15.04 22.14 -26.03
CA ALA A 496 13.92 21.42 -25.44
C ALA A 496 13.04 20.65 -26.44
N GLN A 497 12.72 21.26 -27.59
CA GLN A 497 11.91 20.61 -28.64
C GLN A 497 12.61 19.37 -29.22
N LEU A 498 13.93 19.41 -29.38
CA LEU A 498 14.72 18.29 -29.86
C LEU A 498 14.81 17.18 -28.79
N ILE A 499 14.93 17.55 -27.51
CA ILE A 499 14.95 16.59 -26.40
C ILE A 499 13.61 15.83 -26.32
N LEU A 500 12.48 16.55 -26.41
CA LEU A 500 11.15 15.96 -26.45
C LEU A 500 10.98 14.99 -27.64
N ALA A 501 11.38 15.41 -28.83
CA ALA A 501 11.30 14.57 -30.03
C ALA A 501 12.22 13.34 -29.95
N ALA A 502 13.46 13.52 -29.51
CA ALA A 502 14.42 12.44 -29.36
C ALA A 502 13.93 11.40 -28.36
N ASP A 503 13.39 11.83 -27.22
CA ASP A 503 12.82 10.94 -26.22
C ASP A 503 11.61 10.17 -26.76
N ALA A 504 10.66 10.85 -27.40
CA ALA A 504 9.50 10.19 -28.01
C ALA A 504 9.91 9.10 -29.01
N VAL A 505 10.89 9.39 -29.87
CA VAL A 505 11.44 8.43 -30.85
C VAL A 505 12.15 7.29 -30.14
N LEU A 506 13.01 7.57 -29.15
CA LEU A 506 13.74 6.56 -28.38
C LEU A 506 12.76 5.59 -27.69
N MET A 507 11.72 6.11 -27.05
CA MET A 507 10.74 5.32 -26.33
C MET A 507 9.88 4.47 -27.29
N LEU A 508 9.52 4.99 -28.46
CA LEU A 508 8.86 4.20 -29.51
C LEU A 508 9.77 3.09 -30.06
N LEU A 509 11.06 3.37 -30.26
CA LEU A 509 12.04 2.37 -30.69
C LEU A 509 12.19 1.25 -29.66
N LEU A 510 12.38 1.60 -28.38
CA LEU A 510 12.43 0.63 -27.28
C LEU A 510 11.16 -0.22 -27.22
N THR A 511 10.00 0.42 -27.33
CA THR A 511 8.69 -0.26 -27.38
C THR A 511 8.63 -1.23 -28.55
N GLY A 512 9.05 -0.81 -29.75
CA GLY A 512 9.05 -1.64 -30.96
C GLY A 512 9.97 -2.85 -30.86
N VAL A 513 11.18 -2.68 -30.30
CA VAL A 513 12.14 -3.76 -30.05
C VAL A 513 11.57 -4.78 -29.06
N MET A 514 11.03 -4.32 -27.93
CA MET A 514 10.45 -5.20 -26.91
C MET A 514 9.21 -5.94 -27.45
N TYR A 515 8.36 -5.26 -28.23
CA TYR A 515 7.23 -5.87 -28.89
C TYR A 515 7.64 -6.92 -29.94
N GLY A 516 8.72 -6.65 -30.69
CA GLY A 516 9.32 -7.62 -31.61
C GLY A 516 9.82 -8.88 -30.90
N CYS A 517 10.40 -8.74 -29.70
CA CYS A 517 10.78 -9.87 -28.86
C CYS A 517 9.55 -10.67 -28.37
N LEU A 518 8.48 -9.99 -27.95
CA LEU A 518 7.24 -10.64 -27.50
C LEU A 518 6.60 -11.51 -28.58
N ARG A 519 6.67 -11.12 -29.85
CA ARG A 519 6.17 -11.93 -30.98
C ARG A 519 6.86 -13.29 -31.12
N ARG A 520 8.10 -13.42 -30.62
CA ARG A 520 8.86 -14.67 -30.68
C ARG A 520 8.56 -15.60 -29.50
N VAL A 521 7.88 -15.11 -28.47
CA VAL A 521 7.54 -15.90 -27.28
C VAL A 521 6.44 -16.91 -27.63
N ARG A 522 6.73 -18.18 -27.39
CA ARG A 522 5.74 -19.27 -27.44
C ARG A 522 5.36 -19.63 -26.00
N LEU A 523 4.07 -19.57 -25.69
CA LEU A 523 3.53 -19.99 -24.38
C LEU A 523 3.22 -21.49 -24.33
N PHE A 524 3.18 -22.14 -25.50
CA PHE A 524 3.05 -23.58 -25.65
C PHE A 524 4.44 -24.18 -25.82
N LEU A 525 4.64 -25.38 -25.27
CA LEU A 525 5.79 -26.26 -25.55
C LEU A 525 6.08 -26.32 -27.05
#